data_AF-A0A7W2JQ13-F1
#
_entry.id   AF-A0A7W2JQ13-F1
#
_cell.length_a   1.000
_cell.length_b   1.000
_cell.length_c   1.000
_cell.angle_alpha   90.00
_cell.angle_beta   90.00
_cell.angle_gamma   90.00
#
_symmetry.space_group_name_H-M   'P 1'
#
loop_
_entity.id
_entity.type
_entity.pdbx_description
1 polymer ?
#
loop_
_entity_poly.entity_id
_entity_poly.type
_entity_poly.pdbx_seq_one_letter_code
_entity_poly.pdbx_strand_id
1 'polypeptide(L)'
;MGPVDHLEITGAKGGDSKPKTPVEAPDSLQSTNIAKILLAVGEGEFDGTPTDRDIYLDNTPIMDASGNVNFPGVKWEWRPGSVEQDYIQGIPSIENETNVNVELRSDNPFTRALSNTQLSAVRVRMTWPRLAQQDSNGNTNGYRIEYAIDIATDGGAYVEAHLGAVDGKTTNGYQRSVRVNLPKASSGWMLRVRRITPNANSGTIADTMTIAGYTEIIDQKLRYPNTALLYIEFDAQQFQNIPAVTVKCKAKRWPVPTNYDPVARAYSGVWDGTFKQAWTNNPAFVTYGLCVEDRFGLGKRIKSWMVDKWEMYRIAQYCDQLVPDGVGGQEPRYLCDMNLQGRSEAWTLLRDLAAIYRGMVYWAHGSLFMQADMPRAQDIDYVFTRANVIDGDFVYGGAERNTHYSRALVSYDNPANNYDTDVIPVTDLSLQRRYRDRPIE
;
A
#
# COMPACT_ATOMS: atom_id res chain seq x y z
N MET A 1 53.00 -16.42 93.32
CA MET A 1 52.83 -15.52 92.16
C MET A 1 52.70 -16.37 90.92
N GLY A 2 51.62 -16.18 90.18
CA GLY A 2 51.32 -16.81 88.89
C GLY A 2 49.81 -17.02 88.78
N PRO A 3 49.05 -16.16 88.07
CA PRO A 3 47.59 -16.17 88.10
C PRO A 3 47.01 -17.35 87.30
N VAL A 4 45.80 -17.76 87.67
CA VAL A 4 44.98 -18.70 86.90
C VAL A 4 44.36 -17.91 85.76
N ASP A 5 44.82 -18.12 84.53
CA ASP A 5 44.22 -17.51 83.34
C ASP A 5 42.83 -18.11 83.10
N HIS A 6 41.81 -17.30 83.34
CA HIS A 6 40.45 -17.58 82.89
C HIS A 6 40.38 -17.44 81.38
N LEU A 7 40.20 -18.54 80.66
CA LEU A 7 39.87 -18.56 79.24
C LEU A 7 38.47 -17.96 79.03
N GLU A 8 38.44 -16.72 78.54
CA GLU A 8 37.21 -16.03 78.13
C GLU A 8 36.74 -16.63 76.79
N ILE A 9 35.73 -17.50 76.84
CA ILE A 9 35.10 -18.07 75.64
C ILE A 9 34.18 -16.99 75.05
N THR A 10 34.65 -16.31 74.01
CA THR A 10 33.83 -15.39 73.21
C THR A 10 33.27 -16.14 72.00
N GLY A 11 31.94 -16.29 71.96
CA GLY A 11 31.24 -16.85 70.81
C GLY A 11 31.16 -15.82 69.69
N ALA A 12 31.83 -16.08 68.56
CA ALA A 12 31.60 -15.32 67.33
C ALA A 12 30.19 -15.63 66.81
N LYS A 13 29.28 -14.67 66.93
CA LYS A 13 27.97 -14.70 66.27
C LYS A 13 28.23 -14.78 64.76
N GLY A 14 27.93 -15.93 64.15
CA GLY A 14 27.91 -16.07 62.70
C GLY A 14 27.05 -14.97 62.11
N GLY A 15 27.61 -14.20 61.18
CA GLY A 15 26.96 -13.04 60.60
C GLY A 15 25.55 -13.36 60.12
N ASP A 16 24.58 -12.55 60.58
CA ASP A 16 23.21 -12.58 60.10
C ASP A 16 23.22 -12.37 58.58
N SER A 17 23.03 -13.44 57.81
CA SER A 17 22.70 -13.34 56.41
C SER A 17 21.33 -12.66 56.31
N LYS A 18 21.30 -11.38 55.96
CA LYS A 18 20.04 -10.68 55.64
C LYS A 18 19.28 -11.55 54.63
N PRO A 19 18.06 -12.01 54.94
CA PRO A 19 17.27 -12.76 53.97
C PRO A 19 17.04 -11.88 52.75
N LYS A 20 17.50 -12.33 51.58
CA LYS A 20 17.31 -11.63 50.31
C LYS A 20 15.81 -11.63 50.01
N THR A 21 15.21 -10.43 49.93
CA THR A 21 13.81 -10.29 49.55
C THR A 21 13.65 -10.76 48.09
N PRO A 22 12.78 -11.75 47.81
CA PRO A 22 12.51 -12.19 46.45
C PRO A 22 12.00 -11.04 45.58
N VAL A 23 12.46 -10.96 44.34
CA VAL A 23 12.05 -9.93 43.36
C VAL A 23 11.10 -10.55 42.35
N GLU A 24 9.97 -9.89 42.10
CA GLU A 24 9.01 -10.27 41.07
C GLU A 24 9.21 -9.40 39.83
N ALA A 25 9.41 -10.05 38.67
CA ALA A 25 9.46 -9.35 37.39
C ALA A 25 8.10 -8.71 37.05
N PRO A 26 8.06 -7.56 36.37
CA PRO A 26 6.81 -6.99 35.88
C PRO A 26 6.16 -7.91 34.83
N ASP A 27 4.84 -7.81 34.68
CA ASP A 27 4.12 -8.53 33.64
C ASP A 27 4.50 -7.98 32.26
N SER A 28 5.02 -8.85 31.39
CA SER A 28 5.54 -8.49 30.07
C SER A 28 4.62 -8.92 28.91
N LEU A 29 3.60 -9.73 29.19
CA LEU A 29 2.62 -10.17 28.19
C LEU A 29 1.37 -9.30 28.27
N GLN A 30 1.21 -8.42 27.29
CA GLN A 30 0.00 -7.61 27.11
C GLN A 30 -0.68 -7.96 25.78
N SER A 31 -2.02 -7.88 25.78
CA SER A 31 -2.82 -8.16 24.58
C SER A 31 -2.44 -7.18 23.47
N THR A 32 -1.92 -7.69 22.35
CA THR A 32 -1.64 -6.88 21.16
C THR A 32 -2.92 -6.73 20.33
N ASN A 33 -3.27 -5.50 19.99
CA ASN A 33 -4.39 -5.21 19.10
C ASN A 33 -3.83 -5.02 17.68
N ILE A 34 -4.33 -5.79 16.72
CA ILE A 34 -3.92 -5.67 15.31
C ILE A 34 -4.88 -4.72 14.62
N ALA A 35 -4.34 -3.68 13.98
CA ALA A 35 -5.10 -2.81 13.10
C ALA A 35 -5.16 -3.44 11.70
N LYS A 36 -6.33 -3.35 11.05
CA LYS A 36 -6.57 -3.84 9.69
C LYS A 36 -7.21 -2.74 8.87
N ILE A 37 -6.60 -2.41 7.73
CA ILE A 37 -7.07 -1.36 6.84
C ILE A 37 -7.25 -1.95 5.45
N LEU A 38 -8.38 -1.62 4.83
CA LEU A 38 -8.66 -1.93 3.43
C LEU A 38 -8.86 -0.61 2.68
N LEU A 39 -7.96 -0.31 1.74
CA LEU A 39 -8.00 0.88 0.91
C LEU A 39 -8.47 0.53 -0.49
N ALA A 40 -9.44 1.29 -1.01
CA ALA A 40 -9.73 1.33 -2.44
C ALA A 40 -8.80 2.34 -3.10
N VAL A 41 -7.74 1.84 -3.73
CA VAL A 41 -6.65 2.67 -4.29
C VAL A 41 -7.07 3.33 -5.59
N GLY A 42 -7.86 2.64 -6.41
CA GLY A 42 -8.42 3.25 -7.62
C GLY A 42 -9.31 2.34 -8.43
N GLU A 43 -9.88 2.92 -9.48
CA GLU A 43 -10.71 2.23 -10.47
C GLU A 43 -9.85 1.64 -11.59
N GLY A 44 -10.18 0.42 -12.00
CA GLY A 44 -9.54 -0.27 -13.11
C GLY A 44 -8.41 -1.20 -12.69
N GLU A 45 -7.82 -1.87 -13.69
CA GLU A 45 -6.67 -2.75 -13.48
C GLU A 45 -5.38 -1.93 -13.49
N PHE A 46 -4.70 -1.89 -12.35
CA PHE A 46 -3.41 -1.26 -12.12
C PHE A 46 -2.29 -2.18 -12.58
N ASP A 47 -1.16 -1.59 -12.96
CA ASP A 47 -0.02 -2.35 -13.45
C ASP A 47 1.01 -2.61 -12.35
N GLY A 48 1.66 -3.77 -12.39
CA GLY A 48 2.61 -4.19 -11.36
C GLY A 48 1.98 -4.48 -9.99
N THR A 49 2.85 -4.70 -9.00
CA THR A 49 2.47 -5.01 -7.61
C THR A 49 3.38 -4.23 -6.68
N PRO A 50 2.84 -3.36 -5.80
CA PRO A 50 3.64 -2.61 -4.83
C PRO A 50 4.39 -3.56 -3.89
N THR A 51 5.63 -3.21 -3.56
CA THR A 51 6.40 -3.90 -2.52
C THR A 51 6.33 -3.15 -1.19
N ASP A 52 6.99 -3.70 -0.16
CA ASP A 52 7.30 -3.03 1.11
C ASP A 52 8.00 -1.66 0.98
N ARG A 53 8.67 -1.40 -0.15
CA ARG A 53 9.33 -0.11 -0.43
C ARG A 53 8.37 0.92 -1.01
N ASP A 54 7.27 0.47 -1.56
CA ASP A 54 6.27 1.29 -2.23
C ASP A 54 5.10 1.66 -1.31
N ILE A 55 4.97 1.01 -0.16
CA ILE A 55 3.89 1.25 0.82
C ILE A 55 4.45 2.03 1.99
N TYR A 56 3.80 3.14 2.31
CA TYR A 56 4.24 4.10 3.31
C TYR A 56 3.21 4.21 4.44
N LEU A 57 3.71 4.27 5.67
CA LEU A 57 2.95 4.56 6.88
C LEU A 57 3.48 5.88 7.44
N ASP A 58 2.64 6.91 7.49
CA ASP A 58 3.03 8.28 7.85
C ASP A 58 4.27 8.77 7.06
N ASN A 59 4.22 8.61 5.73
CA ASN A 59 5.29 8.95 4.78
C ASN A 59 6.62 8.20 4.98
N THR A 60 6.64 7.16 5.81
CA THR A 60 7.81 6.28 5.99
C THR A 60 7.55 4.93 5.32
N PRO A 61 8.42 4.45 4.40
CA PRO A 61 8.19 3.17 3.74
C PRO A 61 8.34 2.01 4.73
N ILE A 62 7.65 0.88 4.50
CA ILE A 62 7.78 -0.33 5.34
C ILE A 62 9.23 -0.82 5.35
N MET A 63 9.89 -0.79 4.20
CA MET A 63 11.32 -1.04 4.07
C MET A 63 12.00 0.14 3.39
N ASP A 64 13.13 0.58 3.94
CA ASP A 64 13.93 1.65 3.34
C ASP A 64 14.70 1.16 2.08
N ALA A 65 15.32 2.11 1.37
CA ALA A 65 16.12 1.80 0.17
C ALA A 65 17.36 0.94 0.47
N SER A 66 17.85 0.94 1.72
CA SER A 66 19.02 0.16 2.17
C SER A 66 18.65 -1.27 2.58
N GLY A 67 17.35 -1.59 2.68
CA GLY A 67 16.83 -2.90 3.09
C GLY A 67 16.50 -3.02 4.58
N ASN A 68 16.54 -1.93 5.36
CA ASN A 68 16.12 -1.94 6.74
C ASN A 68 14.58 -1.88 6.83
N VAL A 69 14.01 -2.75 7.67
CA VAL A 69 12.57 -2.80 7.92
C VAL A 69 12.22 -1.80 9.02
N ASN A 70 11.47 -0.76 8.69
CA ASN A 70 11.02 0.26 9.65
C ASN A 70 9.89 -0.24 10.54
N PHE A 71 8.99 -1.05 9.96
CA PHE A 71 7.80 -1.56 10.64
C PHE A 71 7.77 -3.09 10.59
N PRO A 72 8.34 -3.79 11.59
CA PRO A 72 8.39 -5.24 11.60
C PRO A 72 7.00 -5.84 11.82
N GLY A 73 6.70 -6.93 11.11
CA GLY A 73 5.44 -7.67 11.27
C GLY A 73 4.24 -7.08 10.52
N VAL A 74 4.43 -6.01 9.74
CA VAL A 74 3.42 -5.52 8.79
C VAL A 74 3.19 -6.58 7.71
N LYS A 75 1.93 -6.86 7.40
CA LYS A 75 1.52 -7.71 6.28
C LYS A 75 0.58 -6.93 5.40
N TRP A 76 0.67 -7.15 4.09
CA TRP A 76 -0.22 -6.52 3.13
C TRP A 76 -0.63 -7.50 2.04
N GLU A 77 -1.78 -7.21 1.43
CA GLU A 77 -2.22 -7.87 0.21
C GLU A 77 -2.59 -6.82 -0.83
N TRP A 78 -2.18 -7.07 -2.07
CA TRP A 78 -2.54 -6.24 -3.22
C TRP A 78 -3.57 -6.96 -4.08
N ARG A 79 -4.56 -6.21 -4.57
CA ARG A 79 -5.45 -6.65 -5.63
C ARG A 79 -5.35 -5.61 -6.75
N PRO A 80 -4.88 -5.98 -7.95
CA PRO A 80 -4.60 -5.01 -8.99
C PRO A 80 -5.86 -4.42 -9.62
N GLY A 81 -7.06 -4.91 -9.31
CA GLY A 81 -8.28 -4.44 -9.97
C GLY A 81 -8.61 -5.20 -11.24
N SER A 82 -8.09 -6.41 -11.46
CA SER A 82 -8.50 -7.21 -12.62
C SER A 82 -9.95 -7.69 -12.48
N VAL A 83 -10.58 -8.09 -13.58
CA VAL A 83 -11.96 -8.61 -13.58
C VAL A 83 -12.07 -9.91 -12.76
N GLU A 84 -11.07 -10.79 -12.89
CA GLU A 84 -11.02 -12.11 -12.25
C GLU A 84 -10.28 -12.10 -10.90
N GLN A 85 -10.14 -10.94 -10.25
CA GLN A 85 -9.38 -10.87 -9.00
C GLN A 85 -10.06 -11.59 -7.84
N ASP A 86 -9.24 -12.19 -6.99
CA ASP A 86 -9.68 -12.87 -5.78
C ASP A 86 -10.14 -11.89 -4.70
N TYR A 87 -11.01 -12.36 -3.81
CA TYR A 87 -11.41 -11.60 -2.63
C TYR A 87 -10.21 -11.45 -1.65
N ILE A 88 -10.29 -10.46 -0.75
CA ILE A 88 -9.29 -10.27 0.30
C ILE A 88 -9.68 -11.11 1.51
N GLN A 89 -8.75 -11.90 2.01
CA GLN A 89 -9.03 -12.76 3.15
C GLN A 89 -9.14 -11.94 4.43
N GLY A 90 -10.18 -12.21 5.21
CA GLY A 90 -10.38 -11.61 6.53
C GLY A 90 -11.17 -10.31 6.60
N ILE A 91 -11.72 -9.79 5.50
CA ILE A 91 -12.70 -8.68 5.50
C ILE A 91 -13.63 -8.81 4.28
N PRO A 92 -14.97 -8.68 4.43
CA PRO A 92 -15.80 -8.91 5.63
C PRO A 92 -15.85 -10.41 5.96
N SER A 93 -16.29 -10.81 7.15
CA SER A 93 -16.44 -12.24 7.46
C SER A 93 -17.64 -12.55 8.36
N ILE A 94 -18.23 -13.72 8.14
CA ILE A 94 -19.17 -14.35 9.06
C ILE A 94 -18.36 -15.23 10.01
N GLU A 95 -18.56 -15.00 11.31
CA GLU A 95 -17.84 -15.70 12.37
C GLU A 95 -18.80 -16.58 13.16
N ASN A 96 -18.45 -17.85 13.34
CA ASN A 96 -19.14 -18.78 14.22
C ASN A 96 -18.17 -19.28 15.29
N GLU A 97 -18.31 -18.77 16.52
CA GLU A 97 -17.40 -19.07 17.62
C GLU A 97 -17.89 -20.26 18.45
N THR A 98 -16.98 -21.21 18.70
CA THR A 98 -17.19 -22.34 19.61
C THR A 98 -16.23 -22.24 20.80
N ASN A 99 -16.78 -22.11 22.01
CA ASN A 99 -16.02 -22.20 23.25
C ASN A 99 -15.72 -23.66 23.59
N VAL A 100 -14.48 -23.93 23.99
CA VAL A 100 -13.99 -25.30 24.25
C VAL A 100 -13.38 -25.43 25.64
N ASN A 101 -12.56 -24.46 26.07
CA ASN A 101 -11.89 -24.42 27.39
C ASN A 101 -11.18 -25.74 27.77
N VAL A 102 -10.32 -26.25 26.87
CA VAL A 102 -9.53 -27.46 27.10
C VAL A 102 -8.07 -27.11 27.32
N GLU A 103 -7.45 -27.65 28.37
CA GLU A 103 -6.01 -27.51 28.59
C GLU A 103 -5.22 -28.20 27.47
N LEU A 104 -4.29 -27.47 26.86
CA LEU A 104 -3.38 -27.98 25.85
C LEU A 104 -2.10 -28.48 26.51
N ARG A 105 -1.97 -29.80 26.60
CA ARG A 105 -0.78 -30.49 27.12
C ARG A 105 0.12 -30.96 25.97
N SER A 106 1.41 -31.16 26.25
CA SER A 106 2.38 -31.59 25.24
C SER A 106 2.18 -33.03 24.75
N ASP A 107 1.53 -33.86 25.57
CA ASP A 107 1.21 -35.27 25.28
C ASP A 107 -0.15 -35.46 24.59
N ASN A 108 -1.04 -34.46 24.66
CA ASN A 108 -2.37 -34.55 24.07
C ASN A 108 -2.69 -33.30 23.22
N PRO A 109 -2.57 -33.40 21.87
CA PRO A 109 -2.89 -32.30 21.00
C PRO A 109 -4.39 -32.05 20.91
N PHE A 110 -4.79 -30.79 20.75
CA PHE A 110 -6.19 -30.45 20.50
C PHE A 110 -6.50 -30.65 19.02
N THR A 111 -7.46 -31.52 18.69
CA THR A 111 -7.89 -31.76 17.30
C THR A 111 -9.36 -31.47 17.07
N ARG A 112 -9.71 -30.89 15.93
CA ARG A 112 -11.10 -30.62 15.55
C ARG A 112 -11.35 -30.81 14.06
N ALA A 113 -12.42 -31.52 13.72
CA ALA A 113 -12.90 -31.64 12.36
C ALA A 113 -13.70 -30.39 11.96
N LEU A 114 -13.40 -29.83 10.79
CA LEU A 114 -14.07 -28.69 10.18
C LEU A 114 -14.69 -29.17 8.86
N SER A 115 -15.99 -29.48 8.88
CA SER A 115 -16.69 -30.11 7.74
C SER A 115 -17.31 -29.11 6.76
N ASN A 116 -17.51 -27.86 7.16
CA ASN A 116 -18.09 -26.85 6.31
C ASN A 116 -17.05 -26.36 5.28
N THR A 117 -17.08 -26.87 4.05
CA THR A 117 -16.14 -26.51 2.98
C THR A 117 -16.22 -25.04 2.53
N GLN A 118 -17.19 -24.27 3.02
CA GLN A 118 -17.28 -22.83 2.78
C GLN A 118 -16.32 -22.01 3.66
N LEU A 119 -15.72 -22.60 4.70
CA LEU A 119 -14.78 -21.91 5.57
C LEU A 119 -13.57 -21.40 4.79
N SER A 120 -13.16 -20.17 5.14
CA SER A 120 -11.98 -19.51 4.59
C SER A 120 -10.80 -19.57 5.57
N ALA A 121 -11.10 -19.57 6.87
CA ALA A 121 -10.09 -19.64 7.92
C ALA A 121 -10.66 -20.23 9.21
N VAL A 122 -9.78 -20.62 10.11
CA VAL A 122 -10.10 -20.89 11.51
C VAL A 122 -9.25 -20.00 12.41
N ARG A 123 -9.86 -19.42 13.44
CA ARG A 123 -9.13 -18.63 14.45
C ARG A 123 -9.15 -19.38 15.77
N VAL A 124 -7.97 -19.70 16.30
CA VAL A 124 -7.82 -20.38 17.58
C VAL A 124 -7.54 -19.35 18.66
N ARG A 125 -8.37 -19.30 19.70
CA ARG A 125 -8.16 -18.47 20.89
C ARG A 125 -7.51 -19.30 21.98
N MET A 126 -6.28 -18.93 22.32
CA MET A 126 -5.47 -19.53 23.37
C MET A 126 -5.41 -18.60 24.57
N THR A 127 -5.41 -19.19 25.76
CA THR A 127 -5.33 -18.44 27.02
C THR A 127 -4.28 -19.05 27.95
N TRP A 128 -3.58 -18.17 28.65
CA TRP A 128 -2.61 -18.49 29.68
C TRP A 128 -3.03 -17.76 30.95
N PRO A 129 -3.79 -18.41 31.86
CA PRO A 129 -4.29 -17.78 33.07
C PRO A 129 -3.17 -17.21 33.94
N ARG A 130 -2.03 -17.90 33.97
CA ARG A 130 -0.79 -17.48 34.61
C ARG A 130 0.39 -18.08 33.86
N LEU A 131 1.41 -17.28 33.60
CA LEU A 131 2.67 -17.73 33.01
C LEU A 131 3.82 -17.14 33.82
N ALA A 132 4.53 -17.97 34.58
CA ALA A 132 5.61 -17.52 35.44
C ALA A 132 6.49 -18.69 35.88
N GLN A 133 7.76 -18.43 36.15
CA GLN A 133 8.70 -19.39 36.74
C GLN A 133 9.36 -18.77 37.98
N GLN A 134 9.37 -19.52 39.08
CA GLN A 134 10.10 -19.17 40.28
C GLN A 134 11.48 -19.83 40.28
N ASP A 135 12.54 -19.05 40.49
CA ASP A 135 13.90 -19.55 40.61
C ASP A 135 14.23 -20.04 42.04
N SER A 136 15.41 -20.66 42.21
CA SER A 136 15.86 -21.18 43.51
C SER A 136 16.08 -20.11 44.57
N ASN A 137 16.13 -18.83 44.19
CA ASN A 137 16.25 -17.69 45.09
C ASN A 137 14.87 -17.07 45.41
N GLY A 138 13.78 -17.68 44.95
CA GLY A 138 12.41 -17.21 45.14
C GLY A 138 11.95 -16.14 44.17
N ASN A 139 12.79 -15.68 43.23
CA ASN A 139 12.42 -14.64 42.27
C ASN A 139 11.44 -15.19 41.24
N THR A 140 10.47 -14.37 40.82
CA THR A 140 9.47 -14.75 39.82
C THR A 140 9.79 -14.11 38.48
N ASN A 141 10.09 -14.94 37.48
CA ASN A 141 10.47 -14.56 36.12
C ASN A 141 9.41 -15.02 35.11
N GLY A 142 9.57 -14.60 33.84
CA GLY A 142 8.76 -15.11 32.73
C GLY A 142 9.08 -16.56 32.37
N TYR A 143 8.17 -17.18 31.63
CA TYR A 143 8.33 -18.54 31.10
C TYR A 143 7.97 -18.56 29.62
N ARG A 144 8.53 -19.51 28.86
CA ARG A 144 8.32 -19.63 27.41
C ARG A 144 7.65 -20.96 27.07
N ILE A 145 6.60 -20.91 26.26
CA ILE A 145 5.91 -22.09 25.72
C ILE A 145 5.77 -21.93 24.21
N GLU A 146 6.30 -22.91 23.47
CA GLU A 146 6.20 -23.02 22.02
C GLU A 146 5.01 -23.90 21.63
N TYR A 147 4.32 -23.54 20.55
CA TYR A 147 3.16 -24.23 20.02
C TYR A 147 3.09 -24.15 18.49
N ALA A 148 2.36 -25.08 17.88
CA ALA A 148 2.08 -25.09 16.45
C ALA A 148 0.59 -25.33 16.18
N ILE A 149 0.11 -24.79 15.07
CA ILE A 149 -1.20 -25.05 14.49
C ILE A 149 -0.98 -25.72 13.14
N ASP A 150 -1.49 -26.93 12.98
CA ASP A 150 -1.43 -27.69 11.74
C ASP A 150 -2.83 -27.88 11.14
N ILE A 151 -2.87 -27.97 9.82
CA ILE A 151 -4.07 -28.24 9.03
C ILE A 151 -3.84 -29.48 8.18
N ALA A 152 -4.75 -30.45 8.28
CA ALA A 152 -4.88 -31.53 7.30
C ALA A 152 -6.06 -31.24 6.39
N THR A 153 -5.88 -31.34 5.07
CA THR A 153 -6.91 -31.04 4.07
C THR A 153 -7.33 -32.34 3.37
N ASP A 154 -8.63 -32.58 3.23
CA ASP A 154 -9.19 -33.72 2.48
C ASP A 154 -8.64 -35.10 2.88
N GLY A 155 -8.44 -35.31 4.20
CA GLY A 155 -7.89 -36.56 4.73
C GLY A 155 -6.38 -36.76 4.49
N GLY A 156 -5.69 -35.73 3.97
CA GLY A 156 -4.24 -35.72 3.80
C GLY A 156 -3.45 -35.62 5.10
N ALA A 157 -2.12 -35.47 4.97
CA ALA A 157 -1.24 -35.28 6.11
C ALA A 157 -1.41 -33.87 6.73
N TYR A 158 -1.11 -33.75 8.02
CA TYR A 158 -1.03 -32.46 8.69
C TYR A 158 0.15 -31.64 8.16
N VAL A 159 -0.13 -30.41 7.74
CA VAL A 159 0.87 -29.40 7.36
C VAL A 159 0.87 -28.30 8.41
N GLU A 160 2.05 -27.91 8.89
CA GLU A 160 2.21 -26.81 9.83
C GLU A 160 1.80 -25.50 9.14
N ALA A 161 0.76 -24.85 9.67
CA ALA A 161 0.22 -23.61 9.12
C ALA A 161 0.62 -22.40 9.97
N HIS A 162 1.01 -22.61 11.23
CA HIS A 162 1.57 -21.60 12.11
C HIS A 162 2.47 -22.22 13.17
N LEU A 163 3.64 -21.61 13.39
CA LEU A 163 4.54 -21.89 14.50
C LEU A 163 4.68 -20.63 15.34
N GLY A 164 4.48 -20.74 16.66
CA GLY A 164 4.48 -19.60 17.55
C GLY A 164 4.99 -19.91 18.95
N ALA A 165 5.25 -18.87 19.73
CA ALA A 165 5.61 -18.98 21.13
C ALA A 165 4.92 -17.87 21.95
N VAL A 166 4.58 -18.20 23.19
CA VAL A 166 4.35 -17.21 24.25
C VAL A 166 5.62 -17.15 25.10
N ASP A 167 6.12 -15.95 25.35
CA ASP A 167 7.38 -15.73 26.05
C ASP A 167 7.25 -14.51 26.96
N GLY A 168 7.25 -14.74 28.27
CA GLY A 168 7.14 -13.65 29.24
C GLY A 168 6.40 -14.03 30.52
N LYS A 169 6.02 -13.02 31.29
CA LYS A 169 5.28 -13.17 32.55
C LYS A 169 3.88 -12.59 32.44
N THR A 170 2.89 -13.32 32.95
CA THR A 170 1.54 -12.80 33.20
C THR A 170 0.97 -13.38 34.50
N THR A 171 0.34 -12.53 35.29
CA THR A 171 -0.39 -12.90 36.52
C THR A 171 -1.90 -12.71 36.42
N ASN A 172 -2.37 -11.91 35.46
CA ASN A 172 -3.78 -11.55 35.27
C ASN A 172 -4.44 -12.22 34.05
N GLY A 173 -3.82 -13.26 33.51
CA GLY A 173 -4.28 -13.95 32.32
C GLY A 173 -3.90 -13.23 31.02
N TYR A 174 -3.29 -13.97 30.11
CA TYR A 174 -3.00 -13.51 28.75
C TYR A 174 -3.83 -14.30 27.76
N GLN A 175 -4.37 -13.62 26.74
CA GLN A 175 -5.08 -14.27 25.64
C GLN A 175 -4.42 -13.91 24.32
N ARG A 176 -4.38 -14.88 23.39
CA ARG A 176 -3.94 -14.66 22.02
C ARG A 176 -4.86 -15.39 21.06
N SER A 177 -5.27 -14.71 20.01
CA SER A 177 -6.00 -15.33 18.91
C SER A 177 -5.11 -15.44 17.69
N VAL A 178 -5.02 -16.63 17.09
CA VAL A 178 -4.26 -16.87 15.87
C VAL A 178 -5.21 -17.33 14.78
N ARG A 179 -5.29 -16.58 13.68
CA ARG A 179 -6.03 -16.95 12.48
C ARG A 179 -5.13 -17.74 11.54
N VAL A 180 -5.63 -18.87 11.06
CA VAL A 180 -4.99 -19.72 10.06
C VAL A 180 -5.93 -19.85 8.87
N ASN A 181 -5.44 -19.51 7.67
CA ASN A 181 -6.21 -19.63 6.43
C ASN A 181 -6.29 -21.11 6.02
N LEU A 182 -7.47 -21.53 5.56
CA LEU A 182 -7.73 -22.91 5.19
C LEU A 182 -7.51 -23.10 3.68
N PRO A 183 -6.70 -24.08 3.23
CA PRO A 183 -6.55 -24.40 1.81
C PRO A 183 -7.88 -24.86 1.21
N LYS A 184 -8.10 -24.73 -0.11
CA LYS A 184 -9.33 -25.24 -0.74
C LYS A 184 -9.52 -26.74 -0.46
N ALA A 185 -10.71 -27.12 0.00
CA ALA A 185 -11.06 -28.51 0.34
C ALA A 185 -12.39 -28.95 -0.29
N SER A 186 -12.54 -30.25 -0.50
CA SER A 186 -13.77 -30.88 -1.03
C SER A 186 -14.59 -31.58 0.04
N SER A 187 -13.96 -32.03 1.12
CA SER A 187 -14.55 -32.78 2.24
C SER A 187 -14.40 -32.06 3.58
N GLY A 188 -13.36 -31.23 3.72
CA GLY A 188 -13.12 -30.40 4.89
C GLY A 188 -11.69 -30.50 5.40
N TRP A 189 -11.49 -30.08 6.64
CA TRP A 189 -10.17 -30.01 7.28
C TRP A 189 -10.15 -30.68 8.65
N MET A 190 -8.95 -31.10 9.06
CA MET A 190 -8.64 -31.43 10.45
C MET A 190 -7.68 -30.37 10.99
N LEU A 191 -8.17 -29.57 11.94
CA LEU A 191 -7.36 -28.67 12.75
C LEU A 191 -6.65 -29.46 13.83
N ARG A 192 -5.35 -29.20 14.02
CA ARG A 192 -4.59 -29.69 15.17
C ARG A 192 -3.77 -28.57 15.79
N VAL A 193 -3.90 -28.37 17.09
CA VAL A 193 -3.04 -27.48 17.87
C VAL A 193 -2.17 -28.33 18.77
N ARG A 194 -0.86 -28.10 18.72
CA ARG A 194 0.14 -28.86 19.49
C ARG A 194 0.93 -27.92 20.37
N ARG A 195 1.09 -28.29 21.64
CA ARG A 195 2.10 -27.70 22.50
C ARG A 195 3.43 -28.41 22.26
N ILE A 196 4.47 -27.67 21.92
CA ILE A 196 5.81 -28.20 21.60
C ILE A 196 6.66 -28.29 22.88
N THR A 197 6.61 -27.25 23.72
CA THR A 197 7.32 -27.25 25.00
C THR A 197 6.67 -28.24 25.97
N PRO A 198 7.39 -29.21 26.56
CA PRO A 198 6.83 -30.13 27.55
C PRO A 198 6.14 -29.40 28.71
N ASN A 199 5.10 -30.00 29.29
CA ASN A 199 4.53 -29.50 30.55
C ASN A 199 5.60 -29.57 31.66
N ALA A 200 5.77 -28.48 32.41
CA ALA A 200 6.76 -28.40 33.48
C ALA A 200 6.43 -29.29 34.68
N ASN A 201 5.13 -29.48 34.98
CA ASN A 201 4.64 -30.28 36.11
C ASN A 201 5.32 -29.92 37.45
N SER A 202 5.54 -28.62 37.69
CA SER A 202 6.24 -28.11 38.88
C SER A 202 5.35 -27.12 39.65
N GLY A 203 5.44 -27.14 40.99
CA GLY A 203 4.83 -26.09 41.82
C GLY A 203 5.49 -24.72 41.66
N THR A 204 6.70 -24.65 41.11
CA THR A 204 7.45 -23.40 40.88
C THR A 204 7.24 -22.82 39.48
N ILE A 205 6.60 -23.54 38.56
CA ILE A 205 6.36 -23.09 37.19
C ILE A 205 4.86 -23.13 36.91
N ALA A 206 4.28 -21.96 36.62
CA ALA A 206 2.95 -21.87 36.05
C ALA A 206 3.06 -21.78 34.53
N ASP A 207 2.61 -22.83 33.85
CA ASP A 207 2.70 -23.00 32.40
C ASP A 207 1.40 -23.55 31.79
N THR A 208 0.26 -23.32 32.44
CA THR A 208 -1.04 -23.78 31.94
C THR A 208 -1.39 -23.00 30.67
N MET A 209 -1.57 -23.74 29.57
CA MET A 209 -2.02 -23.24 28.28
C MET A 209 -3.38 -23.89 27.98
N THR A 210 -4.37 -23.08 27.60
CA THR A 210 -5.73 -23.55 27.34
C THR A 210 -6.19 -23.10 25.96
N ILE A 211 -6.85 -23.98 25.22
CA ILE A 211 -7.66 -23.60 24.06
C ILE A 211 -9.01 -23.12 24.58
N ALA A 212 -9.19 -21.81 24.68
CA ALA A 212 -10.46 -21.23 25.12
C ALA A 212 -11.57 -21.43 24.09
N GLY A 213 -11.24 -21.38 22.80
CA GLY A 213 -12.21 -21.62 21.75
C GLY A 213 -11.57 -21.57 20.36
N TYR A 214 -12.38 -21.89 19.37
CA TYR A 214 -12.04 -21.68 17.97
C TYR A 214 -13.23 -21.05 17.25
N THR A 215 -12.94 -20.19 16.29
CA THR A 215 -13.92 -19.51 15.47
C THR A 215 -13.78 -19.99 14.04
N GLU A 216 -14.85 -20.57 13.52
CA GLU A 216 -15.02 -20.90 12.12
C GLU A 216 -15.35 -19.61 11.35
N ILE A 217 -14.55 -19.28 10.35
CA ILE A 217 -14.66 -18.01 9.63
C ILE A 217 -14.95 -18.28 8.16
N ILE A 218 -16.07 -17.76 7.68
CA ILE A 218 -16.38 -17.65 6.26
C ILE A 218 -16.12 -16.21 5.89
N ASP A 219 -15.09 -15.95 5.09
CA ASP A 219 -14.92 -14.61 4.54
C ASP A 219 -16.06 -14.37 3.54
N GLN A 220 -16.69 -13.21 3.65
CA GLN A 220 -17.64 -12.74 2.66
C GLN A 220 -16.85 -12.53 1.37
N LYS A 221 -17.13 -13.35 0.36
CA LYS A 221 -16.43 -13.34 -0.94
C LYS A 221 -16.87 -12.17 -1.80
N LEU A 222 -16.74 -10.95 -1.28
CA LEU A 222 -16.92 -9.72 -2.04
C LEU A 222 -15.69 -9.53 -2.92
N ARG A 223 -15.80 -9.99 -4.17
CA ARG A 223 -14.88 -9.54 -5.21
C ARG A 223 -15.29 -8.13 -5.59
N TYR A 224 -14.34 -7.20 -5.59
CA TYR A 224 -14.54 -5.83 -6.07
C TYR A 224 -13.93 -5.70 -7.46
N PRO A 225 -14.44 -6.38 -8.50
CA PRO A 225 -13.80 -6.41 -9.81
C PRO A 225 -13.62 -4.99 -10.36
N ASN A 226 -12.51 -4.75 -11.06
CA ASN A 226 -12.16 -3.43 -11.59
C ASN A 226 -11.95 -2.35 -10.49
N THR A 227 -11.57 -2.76 -9.28
CA THR A 227 -11.13 -1.84 -8.22
C THR A 227 -9.83 -2.36 -7.65
N ALA A 228 -8.77 -1.56 -7.73
CA ALA A 228 -7.50 -1.86 -7.11
C ALA A 228 -7.61 -1.65 -5.59
N LEU A 229 -7.16 -2.64 -4.83
CA LEU A 229 -7.27 -2.65 -3.37
C LEU A 229 -5.90 -2.90 -2.73
N LEU A 230 -5.64 -2.19 -1.63
CA LEU A 230 -4.54 -2.47 -0.73
C LEU A 230 -5.11 -2.85 0.64
N TYR A 231 -4.87 -4.08 1.07
CA TYR A 231 -5.08 -4.50 2.45
C TYR A 231 -3.76 -4.41 3.20
N ILE A 232 -3.80 -3.92 4.43
CA ILE A 232 -2.64 -3.86 5.32
C ILE A 232 -3.04 -4.15 6.76
N GLU A 233 -2.23 -4.96 7.44
CA GLU A 233 -2.35 -5.22 8.88
C GLU A 233 -1.02 -5.00 9.60
N PHE A 234 -1.09 -4.37 10.78
CA PHE A 234 0.07 -4.05 11.60
C PHE A 234 -0.30 -4.01 13.09
N ASP A 235 0.72 -4.09 13.96
CA ASP A 235 0.52 -3.99 15.40
C ASP A 235 0.19 -2.54 15.78
N ALA A 236 -1.00 -2.33 16.37
CA ALA A 236 -1.44 -1.01 16.77
C ALA A 236 -0.53 -0.39 17.84
N GLN A 237 0.27 -1.17 18.58
CA GLN A 237 1.24 -0.62 19.53
C GLN A 237 2.39 0.16 18.86
N GLN A 238 2.68 -0.11 17.58
CA GLN A 238 3.71 0.62 16.84
C GLN A 238 3.33 2.08 16.56
N PHE A 239 2.03 2.43 16.70
CA PHE A 239 1.52 3.74 16.37
C PHE A 239 0.63 4.31 17.49
N GLN A 240 0.77 5.61 17.78
CA GLN A 240 -0.10 6.28 18.75
C GLN A 240 -1.52 6.51 18.20
N ASN A 241 -1.63 6.68 16.88
CA ASN A 241 -2.88 6.84 16.13
C ASN A 241 -2.85 5.92 14.91
N ILE A 242 -3.98 5.72 14.23
CA ILE A 242 -3.97 5.01 12.94
C ILE A 242 -3.14 5.84 11.94
N PRO A 243 -2.02 5.32 11.41
CA PRO A 243 -1.17 6.04 10.46
C PRO A 243 -1.88 6.27 9.13
N ALA A 244 -1.49 7.33 8.43
CA ALA A 244 -1.84 7.54 7.03
C ALA A 244 -1.13 6.48 6.17
N VAL A 245 -1.90 5.70 5.41
CA VAL A 245 -1.37 4.70 4.49
C VAL A 245 -1.37 5.27 3.07
N THR A 246 -0.20 5.39 2.46
CA THR A 246 -0.06 5.79 1.05
C THR A 246 0.73 4.72 0.29
N VAL A 247 0.51 4.65 -1.03
CA VAL A 247 1.14 3.63 -1.88
C VAL A 247 1.59 4.26 -3.20
N LYS A 248 2.87 4.03 -3.53
CA LYS A 248 3.43 4.33 -4.83
C LYS A 248 3.13 3.16 -5.76
N CYS A 249 2.38 3.41 -6.82
CA CYS A 249 2.00 2.34 -7.75
C CYS A 249 1.91 2.85 -9.17
N LYS A 250 2.06 1.94 -10.13
CA LYS A 250 1.68 2.22 -11.51
C LYS A 250 0.16 2.10 -11.58
N ALA A 251 -0.49 3.23 -11.83
CA ALA A 251 -1.94 3.35 -11.85
C ALA A 251 -2.59 2.49 -12.95
N LYS A 252 -3.89 2.74 -13.19
CA LYS A 252 -4.71 2.06 -14.20
C LYS A 252 -3.97 1.93 -15.55
N ARG A 253 -4.10 0.75 -16.16
CA ARG A 253 -3.69 0.47 -17.54
C ARG A 253 -4.57 1.21 -18.53
N TRP A 254 -3.94 1.77 -19.56
CA TRP A 254 -4.60 2.48 -20.63
C TRP A 254 -4.42 1.76 -21.97
N PRO A 255 -5.34 1.96 -22.93
CA PRO A 255 -5.13 1.53 -24.29
C PRO A 255 -4.00 2.36 -24.92
N VAL A 256 -2.86 1.71 -25.14
CA VAL A 256 -1.69 2.30 -25.82
C VAL A 256 -1.40 1.60 -27.14
N PRO A 257 -0.75 2.26 -28.12
CA PRO A 257 -0.33 1.62 -29.36
C PRO A 257 0.46 0.32 -29.13
N THR A 258 0.21 -0.71 -29.93
CA THR A 258 0.92 -1.99 -29.81
C THR A 258 2.43 -1.86 -29.94
N ASN A 259 2.89 -0.91 -30.75
CA ASN A 259 4.29 -0.63 -31.01
C ASN A 259 4.98 0.31 -30.00
N TYR A 260 4.26 0.75 -28.97
CA TYR A 260 4.78 1.64 -27.92
C TYR A 260 5.25 0.87 -26.69
N ASP A 261 6.44 1.16 -26.21
CA ASP A 261 6.92 0.75 -24.89
C ASP A 261 6.74 1.92 -23.91
N PRO A 262 5.82 1.83 -22.93
CA PRO A 262 5.54 2.93 -22.02
C PRO A 262 6.62 3.15 -20.95
N VAL A 263 7.47 2.17 -20.68
CA VAL A 263 8.56 2.31 -19.69
C VAL A 263 9.76 2.97 -20.36
N ALA A 264 10.14 2.49 -21.54
CA ALA A 264 11.24 3.07 -22.31
C ALA A 264 10.83 4.31 -23.10
N ARG A 265 9.53 4.60 -23.22
CA ARG A 265 8.94 5.65 -24.07
C ARG A 265 9.38 5.55 -25.53
N ALA A 266 9.50 4.32 -26.01
CA ALA A 266 10.02 4.01 -27.32
C ALA A 266 8.91 3.55 -28.26
N TYR A 267 9.03 3.92 -29.55
CA TYR A 267 8.10 3.51 -30.60
C TYR A 267 8.85 2.66 -31.62
N SER A 268 8.34 1.46 -31.91
CA SER A 268 9.02 0.46 -32.74
C SER A 268 8.31 0.22 -34.07
N GLY A 269 8.91 0.67 -35.17
CA GLY A 269 8.29 0.53 -36.50
C GLY A 269 7.01 1.37 -36.67
N VAL A 270 6.27 1.11 -37.76
CA VAL A 270 5.04 1.84 -38.08
C VAL A 270 3.87 1.26 -37.29
N TRP A 271 3.09 2.13 -36.66
CA TRP A 271 1.88 1.71 -35.96
C TRP A 271 0.75 1.39 -36.94
N ASP A 272 0.09 0.25 -36.75
CA ASP A 272 -1.01 -0.25 -37.58
C ASP A 272 -2.40 0.21 -37.10
N GLY A 273 -2.45 1.00 -36.02
CA GLY A 273 -3.69 1.48 -35.43
C GLY A 273 -4.30 0.56 -34.36
N THR A 274 -3.63 -0.53 -33.97
CA THR A 274 -4.09 -1.46 -32.93
C THR A 274 -3.59 -1.08 -31.53
N PHE A 275 -4.33 -1.46 -30.48
CA PHE A 275 -4.01 -1.10 -29.09
C PHE A 275 -3.72 -2.34 -28.23
N LYS A 276 -2.87 -2.16 -27.21
CA LYS A 276 -2.66 -3.07 -26.07
C LYS A 276 -2.96 -2.33 -24.77
N GLN A 277 -3.19 -3.05 -23.69
CA GLN A 277 -3.35 -2.46 -22.35
C GLN A 277 -1.99 -2.41 -21.65
N ALA A 278 -1.57 -1.22 -21.20
CA ALA A 278 -0.37 -1.05 -20.38
C ALA A 278 -0.46 0.23 -19.54
N TRP A 279 0.25 0.29 -18.43
CA TRP A 279 0.41 1.55 -17.71
C TRP A 279 1.20 2.56 -18.56
N THR A 280 0.80 3.83 -18.51
CA THR A 280 1.54 4.97 -19.05
C THR A 280 1.11 6.23 -18.32
N ASN A 281 2.02 7.19 -18.17
CA ASN A 281 1.73 8.55 -17.75
C ASN A 281 2.01 9.56 -18.90
N ASN A 282 1.96 9.11 -20.16
CA ASN A 282 1.92 10.00 -21.31
C ASN A 282 0.52 10.64 -21.42
N PRO A 283 0.41 11.99 -21.33
CA PRO A 283 -0.88 12.66 -21.19
C PRO A 283 -1.81 12.47 -22.40
N ALA A 284 -1.28 12.27 -23.61
CA ALA A 284 -2.11 12.06 -24.80
C ALA A 284 -2.84 10.71 -24.73
N PHE A 285 -2.13 9.64 -24.34
CA PHE A 285 -2.73 8.32 -24.16
C PHE A 285 -3.67 8.26 -22.96
N VAL A 286 -3.34 8.95 -21.87
CA VAL A 286 -4.23 9.06 -20.71
C VAL A 286 -5.52 9.80 -21.08
N THR A 287 -5.44 10.89 -21.85
CA THR A 287 -6.62 11.62 -22.33
C THR A 287 -7.50 10.73 -23.21
N TYR A 288 -6.91 10.01 -24.16
CA TYR A 288 -7.64 9.05 -25.01
C TYR A 288 -8.29 7.93 -24.20
N GLY A 289 -7.54 7.34 -23.25
CA GLY A 289 -8.03 6.30 -22.37
C GLY A 289 -9.26 6.76 -21.58
N LEU A 290 -9.22 7.97 -21.02
CA LEU A 290 -10.35 8.57 -20.32
C LEU A 290 -11.57 8.77 -21.23
N CYS A 291 -11.35 9.23 -22.47
CA CYS A 291 -12.43 9.43 -23.45
C CYS A 291 -13.20 8.14 -23.74
N VAL A 292 -12.51 7.00 -23.83
CA VAL A 292 -13.10 5.72 -24.27
C VAL A 292 -13.48 4.78 -23.12
N GLU A 293 -13.15 5.13 -21.88
CA GLU A 293 -13.45 4.31 -20.70
C GLU A 293 -14.91 4.47 -20.25
N ASP A 294 -15.67 3.37 -20.29
CA ASP A 294 -17.09 3.36 -19.95
C ASP A 294 -17.32 3.64 -18.45
N ARG A 295 -16.38 3.22 -17.58
CA ARG A 295 -16.53 3.38 -16.12
C ARG A 295 -16.33 4.83 -15.64
N PHE A 296 -15.63 5.66 -16.40
CA PHE A 296 -15.52 7.11 -16.16
C PHE A 296 -16.62 7.94 -16.84
N GLY A 297 -17.57 7.27 -17.50
CA GLY A 297 -18.78 7.88 -18.05
C GLY A 297 -18.61 8.45 -19.46
N LEU A 298 -17.44 8.98 -19.83
CA LEU A 298 -17.15 9.48 -21.17
C LEU A 298 -17.24 8.38 -22.24
N GLY A 299 -16.71 7.19 -21.95
CA GLY A 299 -16.74 6.06 -22.90
C GLY A 299 -18.16 5.63 -23.30
N LYS A 300 -19.16 5.91 -22.46
CA LYS A 300 -20.57 5.63 -22.79
C LYS A 300 -21.09 6.48 -23.95
N ARG A 301 -20.45 7.62 -24.21
CA ARG A 301 -20.82 8.59 -25.26
C ARG A 301 -19.79 8.67 -26.38
N ILE A 302 -18.51 8.59 -26.04
CA ILE A 302 -17.38 8.69 -26.96
C ILE A 302 -16.81 7.30 -27.17
N LYS A 303 -16.87 6.81 -28.41
CA LYS A 303 -16.32 5.51 -28.78
C LYS A 303 -14.98 5.67 -29.47
N SER A 304 -14.17 4.62 -29.46
CA SER A 304 -12.79 4.68 -30.00
C SER A 304 -12.72 5.16 -31.45
N TRP A 305 -13.71 4.81 -32.29
CA TRP A 305 -13.80 5.28 -33.69
C TRP A 305 -14.22 6.75 -33.84
N MET A 306 -14.70 7.38 -32.76
CA MET A 306 -15.04 8.79 -32.75
C MET A 306 -13.83 9.67 -32.40
N VAL A 307 -12.71 9.10 -31.95
CA VAL A 307 -11.52 9.88 -31.57
C VAL A 307 -10.46 9.77 -32.66
N ASP A 308 -9.85 10.88 -33.05
CA ASP A 308 -8.72 10.88 -33.98
C ASP A 308 -7.47 10.30 -33.32
N LYS A 309 -7.31 8.99 -33.45
CA LYS A 309 -6.18 8.24 -32.89
C LYS A 309 -4.84 8.56 -33.58
N TRP A 310 -4.86 9.07 -34.82
CA TRP A 310 -3.63 9.33 -35.57
C TRP A 310 -2.97 10.62 -35.10
N GLU A 311 -3.75 11.69 -34.93
CA GLU A 311 -3.24 12.93 -34.36
C GLU A 311 -2.87 12.74 -32.88
N MET A 312 -3.68 11.99 -32.11
CA MET A 312 -3.31 11.59 -30.75
C MET A 312 -1.95 10.88 -30.69
N TYR A 313 -1.68 9.95 -31.61
CA TYR A 313 -0.40 9.25 -31.68
C TYR A 313 0.78 10.20 -31.92
N ARG A 314 0.60 11.16 -32.84
CA ARG A 314 1.61 12.20 -33.12
C ARG A 314 1.88 13.09 -31.91
N ILE A 315 0.83 13.52 -31.20
CA ILE A 315 0.95 14.30 -29.96
C ILE A 315 1.69 13.49 -28.89
N ALA A 316 1.35 12.20 -28.74
CA ALA A 316 2.01 11.34 -27.76
C ALA A 316 3.52 11.24 -28.00
N GLN A 317 3.95 11.11 -29.26
CA GLN A 317 5.38 11.11 -29.61
C GLN A 317 6.08 12.42 -29.24
N TYR A 318 5.39 13.56 -29.35
CA TYR A 318 5.91 14.85 -28.92
C TYR A 318 6.03 14.96 -27.39
N CYS A 319 5.06 14.43 -26.65
CA CYS A 319 5.10 14.35 -25.18
C CYS A 319 6.27 13.50 -24.67
N ASP A 320 6.63 12.43 -25.38
CA ASP A 320 7.71 11.52 -24.99
C ASP A 320 9.11 11.97 -25.41
N GLN A 321 9.23 13.10 -26.14
CA GLN A 321 10.54 13.66 -26.46
C GLN A 321 11.28 14.07 -25.19
N LEU A 322 12.56 13.70 -25.11
CA LEU A 322 13.41 14.11 -24.00
C LEU A 322 13.75 15.60 -24.10
N VAL A 323 13.63 16.28 -22.96
CA VAL A 323 14.02 17.67 -22.75
C VAL A 323 14.94 17.76 -21.52
N PRO A 324 15.78 18.80 -21.40
CA PRO A 324 16.59 19.00 -20.20
C PRO A 324 15.73 19.20 -18.95
N ASP A 325 16.05 18.49 -17.87
CA ASP A 325 15.37 18.55 -16.56
C ASP A 325 15.78 19.75 -15.68
N GLY A 326 16.63 20.63 -16.19
CA GLY A 326 17.16 21.80 -15.47
C GLY A 326 18.25 21.49 -14.44
N VAL A 327 18.57 20.22 -14.15
CA VAL A 327 19.63 19.79 -13.22
C VAL A 327 20.73 18.95 -13.86
N GLY A 328 20.69 18.80 -15.19
CA GLY A 328 21.76 18.20 -16.01
C GLY A 328 21.42 16.82 -16.58
N GLY A 329 20.21 16.33 -16.36
CA GLY A 329 19.67 15.12 -16.96
C GLY A 329 18.68 15.41 -18.10
N GLN A 330 17.81 14.44 -18.36
CA GLN A 330 16.78 14.49 -19.38
C GLN A 330 15.49 13.90 -18.82
N GLU A 331 14.36 14.51 -19.16
CA GLU A 331 13.03 14.03 -18.79
C GLU A 331 12.08 14.10 -19.99
N PRO A 332 10.98 13.33 -19.99
CA PRO A 332 9.94 13.46 -21.00
C PRO A 332 9.32 14.85 -20.96
N ARG A 333 9.05 15.42 -22.14
CA ARG A 333 8.50 16.78 -22.27
C ARG A 333 7.23 17.00 -21.46
N TYR A 334 6.32 16.04 -21.45
CA TYR A 334 5.06 16.14 -20.72
C TYR A 334 4.70 14.81 -20.04
N LEU A 335 4.20 14.91 -18.81
CA LEU A 335 3.79 13.80 -17.96
C LEU A 335 2.40 14.06 -17.37
N CYS A 336 1.66 13.01 -17.06
CA CYS A 336 0.37 13.09 -16.39
C CYS A 336 0.17 11.93 -15.42
N ASP A 337 0.41 12.21 -14.15
CA ASP A 337 0.11 11.33 -13.02
C ASP A 337 -1.09 11.93 -12.26
N MET A 338 -2.31 11.59 -12.71
CA MET A 338 -3.54 12.21 -12.17
C MET A 338 -4.16 11.42 -11.01
N ASN A 339 -4.79 12.16 -10.10
CA ASN A 339 -5.67 11.61 -9.08
C ASN A 339 -7.07 12.25 -9.16
N LEU A 340 -8.03 11.56 -9.78
CA LEU A 340 -9.40 12.04 -9.94
C LEU A 340 -10.29 11.58 -8.78
N GLN A 341 -10.38 12.38 -7.72
CA GLN A 341 -11.13 12.04 -6.50
C GLN A 341 -12.63 12.34 -6.56
N GLY A 342 -13.05 13.21 -7.50
CA GLY A 342 -14.40 13.75 -7.56
C GLY A 342 -14.97 13.83 -8.97
N ARG A 343 -16.27 14.10 -9.04
CA ARG A 343 -16.94 14.35 -10.32
C ARG A 343 -16.46 15.68 -10.89
N SER A 344 -16.05 15.66 -12.15
CA SER A 344 -15.75 16.86 -12.94
C SER A 344 -16.65 16.92 -14.17
N GLU A 345 -16.86 18.13 -14.68
CA GLU A 345 -17.53 18.32 -15.96
C GLU A 345 -16.63 17.83 -17.09
N ALA A 346 -17.20 17.07 -18.03
CA ALA A 346 -16.46 16.34 -19.04
C ALA A 346 -15.57 17.22 -19.93
N TRP A 347 -16.11 18.32 -20.46
CA TRP A 347 -15.35 19.22 -21.33
C TRP A 347 -14.25 19.96 -20.59
N THR A 348 -14.50 20.31 -19.33
CA THR A 348 -13.53 20.94 -18.45
C THR A 348 -12.37 19.98 -18.20
N LEU A 349 -12.67 18.73 -17.80
CA LEU A 349 -11.65 17.70 -17.60
C LEU A 349 -10.83 17.44 -18.87
N LEU A 350 -11.47 17.30 -20.04
CA LEU A 350 -10.74 17.11 -21.30
C LEU A 350 -9.86 18.31 -21.68
N ARG A 351 -10.33 19.54 -21.38
CA ARG A 351 -9.55 20.76 -21.60
C ARG A 351 -8.34 20.82 -20.66
N ASP A 352 -8.52 20.50 -19.40
CA ASP A 352 -7.46 20.52 -18.38
C ASP A 352 -6.37 19.49 -18.72
N LEU A 353 -6.78 18.29 -19.19
CA LEU A 353 -5.83 17.28 -19.66
C LEU A 353 -5.09 17.71 -20.93
N ALA A 354 -5.79 18.36 -21.85
CA ALA A 354 -5.14 18.86 -23.06
C ALA A 354 -4.17 20.00 -22.79
N ALA A 355 -4.44 20.84 -21.78
CA ALA A 355 -3.55 21.91 -21.38
C ALA A 355 -2.16 21.40 -20.97
N ILE A 356 -2.05 20.17 -20.42
CA ILE A 356 -0.77 19.55 -20.03
C ILE A 356 0.22 19.53 -21.20
N TYR A 357 -0.23 19.18 -22.40
CA TYR A 357 0.59 19.12 -23.61
C TYR A 357 0.37 20.31 -24.55
N ARG A 358 -0.10 21.44 -24.01
CA ARG A 358 -0.41 22.67 -24.78
C ARG A 358 -1.38 22.41 -25.94
N GLY A 359 -2.38 21.60 -25.67
CA GLY A 359 -3.38 21.21 -26.63
C GLY A 359 -4.76 21.75 -26.35
N MET A 360 -5.66 21.41 -27.26
CA MET A 360 -7.09 21.62 -27.15
C MET A 360 -7.82 20.37 -27.62
N VAL A 361 -9.02 20.18 -27.08
CA VAL A 361 -9.96 19.16 -27.53
C VAL A 361 -11.21 19.86 -28.05
N TYR A 362 -11.71 19.43 -29.19
CA TYR A 362 -12.95 19.96 -29.77
C TYR A 362 -13.75 18.87 -30.48
N TRP A 363 -15.05 19.13 -30.64
CA TRP A 363 -15.96 18.25 -31.38
C TRP A 363 -16.25 18.83 -32.75
N ALA A 364 -15.98 18.07 -33.81
CA ALA A 364 -16.30 18.45 -35.17
C ALA A 364 -16.63 17.21 -36.00
N HIS A 365 -17.50 17.34 -37.01
CA HIS A 365 -17.79 16.25 -37.97
C HIS A 365 -18.18 14.89 -37.35
N GLY A 366 -18.78 14.89 -36.15
CA GLY A 366 -19.16 13.65 -35.45
C GLY A 366 -18.02 12.94 -34.72
N SER A 367 -16.86 13.59 -34.59
CA SER A 367 -15.66 13.07 -33.96
C SER A 367 -15.07 14.07 -32.96
N LEU A 368 -14.34 13.53 -31.98
CA LEU A 368 -13.51 14.25 -31.04
C LEU A 368 -12.09 14.37 -31.61
N PHE A 369 -11.63 15.61 -31.75
CA PHE A 369 -10.29 15.92 -32.21
C PHE A 369 -9.45 16.46 -31.05
N MET A 370 -8.19 16.04 -31.03
CA MET A 370 -7.15 16.53 -30.13
C MET A 370 -6.09 17.19 -30.98
N GLN A 371 -5.67 18.40 -30.63
CA GLN A 371 -4.64 19.13 -31.35
C GLN A 371 -3.68 19.74 -30.33
N ALA A 372 -2.39 19.73 -30.62
CA ALA A 372 -1.37 20.34 -29.76
C ALA A 372 -0.56 21.39 -30.53
N ASP A 373 -0.11 22.41 -29.80
CA ASP A 373 0.85 23.38 -30.30
C ASP A 373 2.25 22.75 -30.35
N MET A 374 2.60 22.23 -31.53
CA MET A 374 3.84 21.51 -31.78
C MET A 374 4.55 22.14 -33.00
N PRO A 375 5.89 22.26 -32.99
CA PRO A 375 6.63 22.72 -34.17
C PRO A 375 6.28 21.86 -35.39
N ARG A 376 5.69 22.47 -36.42
CA ARG A 376 5.36 21.78 -37.68
C ARG A 376 6.51 22.00 -38.66
N ALA A 377 6.98 20.94 -39.30
CA ALA A 377 8.02 21.05 -40.33
C ALA A 377 7.59 21.83 -41.59
N GLN A 378 6.29 22.13 -41.73
CA GLN A 378 5.74 23.03 -42.75
C GLN A 378 5.10 24.22 -42.02
N ASP A 379 5.84 25.33 -41.96
CA ASP A 379 5.53 26.49 -41.11
C ASP A 379 4.41 27.41 -41.62
N ILE A 380 3.68 27.07 -42.68
CA ILE A 380 2.63 27.95 -43.21
C ILE A 380 1.47 27.13 -43.81
N ASP A 381 0.35 27.04 -43.09
CA ASP A 381 -0.89 26.44 -43.61
C ASP A 381 -1.52 27.33 -44.71
N TYR A 382 -1.47 28.66 -44.51
CA TYR A 382 -1.96 29.66 -45.46
C TYR A 382 -1.11 30.94 -45.39
N VAL A 383 -0.76 31.48 -46.55
CA VAL A 383 -0.13 32.81 -46.66
C VAL A 383 -1.24 33.84 -46.82
N PHE A 384 -1.42 34.72 -45.85
CA PHE A 384 -2.32 35.86 -45.97
C PHE A 384 -1.57 37.08 -46.53
N THR A 385 -2.15 37.70 -47.55
CA THR A 385 -1.65 38.91 -48.20
C THR A 385 -2.81 39.89 -48.37
N ARG A 386 -2.54 41.18 -48.60
CA ARG A 386 -3.61 42.15 -48.92
C ARG A 386 -4.45 41.74 -50.13
N ALA A 387 -3.94 40.87 -51.01
CA ALA A 387 -4.66 40.39 -52.18
C ALA A 387 -5.67 39.27 -51.88
N ASN A 388 -5.58 38.58 -50.73
CA ASN A 388 -6.47 37.47 -50.39
C ASN A 388 -7.25 37.67 -49.07
N VAL A 389 -7.05 38.81 -48.41
CA VAL A 389 -7.89 39.25 -47.29
C VAL A 389 -9.05 40.07 -47.83
N ILE A 390 -10.24 39.87 -47.27
CA ILE A 390 -11.45 40.64 -47.62
C ILE A 390 -11.13 42.13 -47.47
N ASP A 391 -11.35 42.88 -48.54
CA ASP A 391 -11.07 44.32 -48.65
C ASP A 391 -9.59 44.74 -48.44
N GLY A 392 -8.67 43.78 -48.32
CA GLY A 392 -7.23 44.04 -48.11
C GLY A 392 -6.89 44.65 -46.75
N ASP A 393 -7.85 44.69 -45.83
CA ASP A 393 -7.74 45.38 -44.55
C ASP A 393 -7.25 44.45 -43.42
N PHE A 394 -6.25 44.91 -42.69
CA PHE A 394 -5.72 44.23 -41.50
C PHE A 394 -5.96 45.07 -40.26
N VAL A 395 -6.60 44.49 -39.25
CA VAL A 395 -6.74 45.09 -37.92
C VAL A 395 -5.74 44.44 -36.98
N TYR A 396 -4.86 45.25 -36.39
CA TYR A 396 -3.88 44.79 -35.41
C TYR A 396 -4.29 45.22 -34.01
N GLY A 397 -4.28 44.28 -33.07
CA GLY A 397 -4.51 44.52 -31.65
C GLY A 397 -3.25 44.20 -30.84
N GLY A 398 -3.03 44.94 -29.76
CA GLY A 398 -1.94 44.69 -28.81
C GLY A 398 -2.47 44.70 -27.37
N ALA A 399 -1.84 43.91 -26.51
CA ALA A 399 -2.14 43.94 -25.08
C ALA A 399 -1.42 45.12 -24.41
N GLU A 400 -1.96 45.59 -23.27
CA GLU A 400 -1.33 46.65 -22.49
C GLU A 400 0.02 46.16 -21.93
N ARG A 401 1.03 47.04 -21.87
CA ARG A 401 2.34 46.70 -21.29
C ARG A 401 2.23 46.01 -19.93
N ASN A 402 1.25 46.41 -19.12
CA ASN A 402 1.01 45.93 -17.76
C ASN A 402 0.51 44.49 -17.66
N THR A 403 -0.01 43.92 -18.74
CA THR A 403 -0.47 42.53 -18.78
C THR A 403 0.59 41.56 -19.32
N HIS A 404 1.82 42.05 -19.58
CA HIS A 404 2.97 41.21 -19.91
C HIS A 404 3.73 40.82 -18.64
N TYR A 405 3.63 39.54 -18.28
CA TYR A 405 4.34 38.94 -17.16
C TYR A 405 5.72 38.43 -17.62
N SER A 406 6.71 38.48 -16.74
CA SER A 406 8.08 38.04 -17.02
C SER A 406 8.51 36.83 -16.19
N ARG A 407 7.76 36.52 -15.14
CA ARG A 407 8.04 35.45 -14.20
C ARG A 407 6.73 34.75 -13.85
N ALA A 408 6.74 33.43 -13.81
CA ALA A 408 5.61 32.62 -13.35
C ALA A 408 6.05 31.83 -12.11
N LEU A 409 5.17 31.73 -11.11
CA LEU A 409 5.33 30.81 -9.99
C LEU A 409 4.59 29.52 -10.36
N VAL A 410 5.34 28.44 -10.57
CA VAL A 410 4.77 27.17 -11.01
C VAL A 410 4.72 26.23 -9.81
N SER A 411 3.52 25.88 -9.39
CA SER A 411 3.29 24.84 -8.39
C SER A 411 3.31 23.45 -9.03
N TYR A 412 3.96 22.49 -8.40
CA TYR A 412 4.05 21.10 -8.86
C TYR A 412 4.16 20.13 -7.69
N ASP A 413 3.73 18.90 -7.88
CA ASP A 413 3.88 17.83 -6.89
C ASP A 413 5.31 17.28 -6.97
N ASN A 414 6.10 17.46 -5.90
CA ASN A 414 7.53 17.15 -5.91
C ASN A 414 7.81 15.69 -5.54
N PRO A 415 8.30 14.84 -6.46
CA PRO A 415 8.60 13.43 -6.16
C PRO A 415 9.70 13.25 -5.11
N ALA A 416 10.58 14.22 -4.92
CA ALA A 416 11.63 14.21 -3.90
C ALA A 416 11.10 14.59 -2.49
N ASN A 417 9.89 15.15 -2.42
CA ASN A 417 9.23 15.55 -1.18
C ASN A 417 7.87 14.85 -1.03
N ASN A 418 7.83 13.53 -1.22
CA ASN A 418 6.61 12.71 -1.07
C ASN A 418 5.41 13.17 -1.90
N TYR A 419 5.65 13.85 -3.03
CA TYR A 419 4.61 14.47 -3.86
C TYR A 419 3.82 15.59 -3.16
N ASP A 420 4.37 16.21 -2.11
CA ASP A 420 3.85 17.47 -1.59
C ASP A 420 4.05 18.59 -2.62
N THR A 421 3.15 19.57 -2.60
CA THR A 421 3.19 20.71 -3.53
C THR A 421 4.34 21.66 -3.21
N ASP A 422 5.26 21.80 -4.15
CA ASP A 422 6.33 22.80 -4.14
C ASP A 422 6.10 23.86 -5.21
N VAL A 423 6.75 25.03 -5.06
CA VAL A 423 6.63 26.15 -5.99
C VAL A 423 8.01 26.52 -6.53
N ILE A 424 8.14 26.60 -7.85
CA ILE A 424 9.38 27.04 -8.51
C ILE A 424 9.13 28.30 -9.36
N PRO A 425 9.97 29.35 -9.23
CA PRO A 425 9.88 30.52 -10.09
C PRO A 425 10.54 30.26 -11.45
N VAL A 426 9.77 30.38 -12.53
CA VAL A 426 10.28 30.34 -13.91
C VAL A 426 10.32 31.76 -14.46
N THR A 427 11.50 32.21 -14.90
CA THR A 427 11.69 33.58 -15.41
C THR A 427 12.11 33.57 -16.87
N ASP A 428 11.38 34.29 -17.70
CA ASP A 428 11.83 34.60 -19.06
C ASP A 428 12.73 35.85 -19.02
N LEU A 429 14.04 35.65 -19.18
CA LEU A 429 15.03 36.73 -19.11
C LEU A 429 14.82 37.80 -20.19
N SER A 430 14.28 37.44 -21.35
CA SER A 430 14.02 38.38 -22.44
C SER A 430 12.84 39.30 -22.10
N LEU A 431 11.76 38.72 -21.55
CA LEU A 431 10.60 39.47 -21.08
C LEU A 431 10.96 40.30 -19.84
N GLN A 432 11.76 39.76 -18.92
CA GLN A 432 12.20 40.48 -17.73
C GLN A 432 13.04 41.71 -18.08
N ARG A 433 13.96 41.61 -19.06
CA ARG A 433 14.73 42.76 -19.56
C ARG A 433 13.83 43.84 -20.17
N ARG A 434 12.75 43.45 -20.85
CA ARG A 434 11.84 44.38 -21.56
C ARG A 434 10.75 44.98 -20.67
N TYR A 435 10.20 44.19 -19.76
CA TYR A 435 9.00 44.51 -18.96
C TYR A 435 9.26 44.63 -17.46
N ARG A 436 10.52 44.44 -17.01
CA ARG A 436 10.94 44.32 -15.60
C ARG A 436 10.38 43.05 -14.96
N ASP A 437 10.73 42.80 -13.69
CA ASP A 437 10.19 41.66 -12.96
C ASP A 437 8.70 41.86 -12.67
N ARG A 438 7.89 41.00 -13.27
CA ARG A 438 6.43 40.98 -13.15
C ARG A 438 5.96 39.54 -12.97
N PRO A 439 5.72 39.11 -11.72
CA PRO A 439 5.27 37.76 -11.44
C PRO A 439 3.79 37.57 -11.79
N ILE A 440 3.46 36.37 -12.23
CA ILE A 440 2.12 35.78 -12.22
C ILE A 440 2.16 34.52 -11.36
N GLU A 441 1.10 34.26 -10.62
CA GLU A 441 0.86 33.02 -9.87
C GLU A 441 -0.02 32.08 -10.70
#